data_AF-A0A3A8E389-F1
#
_entry.id   AF-A0A3A8E389-F1
#
_cell.length_a   1.000
_cell.length_b   1.000
_cell.length_c   1.000
_cell.angle_alpha   90.00
_cell.angle_beta   90.00
_cell.angle_gamma   90.00
#
_symmetry.space_group_name_H-M   'P 1'
#
loop_
_entity.id
_entity.type
_entity.pdbx_description
1 polymer ?
#
loop_
_entity_poly.entity_id
_entity_poly.type
_entity_poly.pdbx_seq_one_letter_code
_entity_poly.pdbx_strand_id
1 'polypeptide(L)'
;LQHQSLAQSNQQLDAKVQHLSILTQKYEHELALFKKHKFGSKNEHLTAKQIHLWDEAVEEDIAAVDLELERLNADKTDAATEKATVNKPKRRLLPDHLHTIRIEHEPASTQCSCGCQLRRIGEDISEKLHFRPAQFYKEQHVRGKWVCDQCDTLTQQAMPAYVIDKGIASPELLSHVLVSK
;
A
#
# COMPACT_ATOMS: atom_id res chain seq x y z
N LEU A 1 -60.75 -25.14 -0.90
CA LEU A 1 -60.32 -24.47 0.35
C LEU A 1 -59.38 -25.36 1.19
N GLN A 2 -59.76 -26.59 1.57
CA GLN A 2 -58.87 -27.51 2.33
C GLN A 2 -57.53 -27.83 1.67
N HIS A 3 -57.49 -28.05 0.34
CA HIS A 3 -56.23 -28.31 -0.37
C HIS A 3 -55.24 -27.13 -0.34
N GLN A 4 -55.73 -25.89 -0.31
CA GLN A 4 -54.87 -24.70 -0.21
C GLN A 4 -54.29 -24.53 1.19
N SER A 5 -55.05 -24.80 2.26
CA SER A 5 -54.52 -24.71 3.62
C SER A 5 -53.50 -25.81 3.92
N LEU A 6 -53.70 -27.02 3.38
CA LEU A 6 -52.72 -28.10 3.45
C LEU A 6 -51.43 -27.76 2.71
N ALA A 7 -51.52 -27.16 1.52
CA ALA A 7 -50.35 -26.73 0.76
C ALA A 7 -49.55 -25.64 1.50
N GLN A 8 -50.23 -24.66 2.11
CA GLN A 8 -49.59 -23.62 2.93
C GLN A 8 -48.91 -24.20 4.17
N SER A 9 -49.55 -25.19 4.83
CA SER A 9 -48.97 -25.89 5.98
C SER A 9 -47.69 -26.64 5.59
N ASN A 10 -47.70 -27.35 4.45
CA ASN A 10 -46.52 -28.07 3.95
C ASN A 10 -45.37 -27.11 3.61
N GLN A 11 -45.66 -25.97 2.98
CA GLN A 11 -44.63 -24.94 2.72
C GLN A 11 -44.01 -24.39 4.01
N GLN A 12 -44.81 -24.18 5.06
CA GLN A 12 -44.31 -23.75 6.37
C GLN A 12 -43.46 -24.82 7.04
N LEU A 13 -43.82 -26.10 6.90
CA LEU A 13 -43.04 -27.22 7.42
C LEU A 13 -41.71 -27.35 6.66
N ASP A 14 -41.72 -27.24 5.33
CA ASP A 14 -40.49 -27.29 4.51
C ASP A 14 -39.53 -26.15 4.87
N ALA A 15 -40.04 -24.93 5.05
CA ALA A 15 -39.24 -23.80 5.49
C ALA A 15 -38.60 -24.03 6.87
N LYS A 16 -39.35 -24.65 7.81
CA LYS A 16 -38.81 -25.02 9.13
C LYS A 16 -37.76 -26.12 9.04
N VAL A 17 -37.96 -27.13 8.20
CA VAL A 17 -36.99 -28.21 7.97
C VAL A 17 -35.69 -27.65 7.39
N GLN A 18 -35.78 -26.75 6.39
CA GLN A 18 -34.61 -26.08 5.83
C GLN A 18 -33.87 -25.24 6.89
N HIS A 19 -34.60 -24.46 7.69
CA HIS A 19 -34.00 -23.66 8.76
C HIS A 19 -33.29 -24.53 9.81
N LEU A 20 -33.93 -25.62 10.26
CA LEU A 20 -33.33 -26.55 11.23
C LEU A 20 -32.12 -27.29 10.65
N SER A 21 -32.14 -27.63 9.38
CA SER A 21 -30.99 -28.23 8.68
C SER A 21 -29.79 -27.27 8.67
N ILE A 22 -30.00 -26.00 8.32
CA ILE A 22 -28.95 -24.97 8.33
C ILE A 22 -28.36 -24.79 9.74
N LEU A 23 -29.21 -24.73 10.77
CA LEU A 23 -28.75 -24.62 12.15
C LEU A 23 -27.93 -25.84 12.59
N THR A 24 -28.35 -27.05 12.18
CA THR A 24 -27.62 -28.28 12.50
C THR A 24 -26.23 -28.27 11.87
N GLN A 25 -26.14 -27.91 10.59
CA GLN A 25 -24.85 -27.76 9.89
C GLN A 25 -23.94 -26.71 10.57
N LYS A 26 -24.51 -25.59 11.02
CA LYS A 26 -23.75 -24.56 11.76
C LYS A 26 -23.19 -25.13 13.07
N TYR A 27 -24.01 -25.79 13.87
CA TYR A 27 -23.57 -26.35 15.15
C TYR A 27 -22.55 -27.49 14.97
N GLU A 28 -22.71 -28.32 13.94
CA GLU A 28 -21.72 -29.35 13.59
C GLU A 28 -20.36 -28.73 13.23
N HIS A 29 -20.37 -27.65 12.45
CA HIS A 29 -19.15 -26.92 12.10
C HIS A 29 -18.46 -26.31 13.33
N GLU A 30 -19.22 -25.64 14.19
CA GLU A 30 -18.69 -25.08 15.44
C GLU A 30 -18.08 -26.18 16.33
N LEU A 31 -18.76 -27.33 16.48
CA LEU A 31 -18.24 -28.47 17.23
C LEU A 31 -16.96 -29.05 16.61
N ALA A 32 -16.84 -29.09 15.28
CA ALA A 32 -15.62 -29.53 14.62
C ALA A 32 -14.44 -28.60 14.92
N LEU A 33 -14.67 -27.27 14.89
CA LEU A 33 -13.66 -26.27 15.26
C LEU A 33 -13.24 -26.42 16.72
N PHE A 34 -14.20 -26.57 17.65
CA PHE A 34 -13.90 -26.78 19.07
C PHE A 34 -13.11 -28.07 19.31
N LYS A 35 -13.46 -29.17 18.63
CA LYS A 35 -12.70 -30.43 18.71
C LYS A 35 -11.27 -30.25 18.19
N LYS A 36 -11.09 -29.56 17.05
CA LYS A 36 -9.75 -29.27 16.51
C LYS A 36 -8.94 -28.41 17.48
N HIS A 37 -9.53 -27.39 18.11
CA HIS A 37 -8.80 -26.56 19.07
C HIS A 37 -8.44 -27.33 20.36
N LYS A 38 -9.32 -28.18 20.87
CA LYS A 38 -9.11 -28.93 22.12
C LYS A 38 -8.19 -30.14 21.96
N PHE A 39 -8.22 -30.80 20.81
CA PHE A 39 -7.51 -32.06 20.57
C PHE A 39 -6.42 -31.96 19.49
N GLY A 40 -6.38 -30.88 18.70
CA GLY A 40 -5.35 -30.66 17.67
C GLY A 40 -3.95 -30.64 18.26
N SER A 41 -3.72 -29.87 19.32
CA SER A 41 -2.40 -29.84 19.98
C SER A 41 -2.00 -31.19 20.59
N LYS A 42 -2.96 -32.03 20.99
CA LYS A 42 -2.69 -33.37 21.54
C LYS A 42 -2.24 -34.37 20.48
N ASN A 43 -2.69 -34.19 19.24
CA ASN A 43 -2.34 -35.06 18.11
C ASN A 43 -1.17 -34.53 17.27
N GLU A 44 -0.76 -33.27 17.49
CA GLU A 44 0.37 -32.61 16.80
C GLU A 44 1.66 -32.59 17.65
N HIS A 45 1.73 -33.29 18.78
CA HIS A 45 2.97 -33.42 19.52
C HIS A 45 4.00 -34.19 18.70
N LEU A 46 4.94 -33.44 18.09
CA LEU A 46 6.17 -34.01 17.56
C LEU A 46 6.95 -34.60 18.74
N THR A 47 7.13 -35.92 18.70
CA THR A 47 7.97 -36.63 19.68
C THR A 47 9.40 -36.10 19.53
N ALA A 48 10.21 -36.04 20.59
CA ALA A 48 11.60 -35.57 20.51
C ALA A 48 12.40 -36.26 19.38
N LYS A 49 12.16 -37.55 19.15
CA LYS A 49 12.75 -38.31 18.04
C LYS A 49 12.31 -37.84 16.64
N GLN A 50 11.10 -37.29 16.49
CA GLN A 50 10.61 -36.71 15.23
C GLN A 50 11.15 -35.30 14.99
N ILE A 51 11.49 -34.56 16.05
CA ILE A 51 12.16 -33.27 15.94
C ILE A 51 13.57 -33.49 15.38
N HIS A 52 14.29 -34.48 15.89
CA HIS A 52 15.64 -34.83 15.43
C HIS A 52 15.74 -35.36 13.99
N LEU A 53 14.63 -35.77 13.35
CA LEU A 53 14.67 -36.24 11.95
C LEU A 53 15.02 -35.13 10.95
N TRP A 54 14.88 -33.87 11.36
CA TRP A 54 15.12 -32.72 10.50
C TRP A 54 16.47 -32.04 10.76
N ASP A 55 17.21 -32.48 11.78
CA ASP A 55 18.46 -31.83 12.18
C ASP A 55 19.51 -31.89 11.05
N GLU A 56 19.64 -33.04 10.37
CA GLU A 56 20.60 -33.21 9.25
C GLU A 56 20.27 -32.31 8.06
N ALA A 57 18.99 -32.17 7.70
CA ALA A 57 18.56 -31.29 6.61
C ALA A 57 18.74 -29.80 6.97
N VAL A 58 18.50 -29.45 8.24
CA VAL A 58 18.72 -28.08 8.74
C VAL A 58 20.22 -27.74 8.76
N GLU A 59 21.08 -28.68 9.15
CA GLU A 59 22.54 -28.50 9.12
C GLU A 59 23.06 -28.31 7.69
N GLU A 60 22.52 -29.07 6.71
CA GLU A 60 22.85 -28.90 5.29
C GLU A 60 22.44 -27.50 4.78
N ASP A 61 21.22 -27.06 5.09
CA ASP A 61 20.72 -25.72 4.72
C ASP A 61 21.56 -24.60 5.36
N ILE A 62 21.94 -24.74 6.63
CA ILE A 62 22.82 -23.78 7.32
C ILE A 62 24.18 -23.71 6.62
N ALA A 63 24.79 -24.85 6.32
CA ALA A 63 26.08 -24.90 5.64
C ALA A 63 26.02 -24.28 4.23
N ALA A 64 24.93 -24.46 3.50
CA ALA A 64 24.73 -23.84 2.19
C ALA A 64 24.62 -22.31 2.29
N VAL A 65 23.92 -21.79 3.30
CA VAL A 65 23.82 -20.34 3.56
C VAL A 65 25.16 -19.76 3.98
N ASP A 66 25.91 -20.46 4.85
CA ASP A 66 27.23 -20.02 5.30
C ASP A 66 28.22 -19.93 4.14
N LEU A 67 28.24 -20.92 3.24
CA LEU A 67 29.08 -20.90 2.03
C LEU A 67 28.74 -19.70 1.12
N GLU A 68 27.46 -19.39 0.96
CA GLU A 68 27.02 -18.26 0.15
C GLU A 68 27.38 -16.92 0.81
N LEU A 69 27.27 -16.82 2.14
CA LEU A 69 27.72 -15.66 2.90
C LEU A 69 29.22 -15.46 2.80
N GLU A 70 30.02 -16.53 2.86
CA GLU A 70 31.47 -16.49 2.68
C GLU A 70 31.83 -15.98 1.27
N ARG A 71 31.17 -16.48 0.22
CA ARG A 71 31.33 -15.99 -1.16
C ARG A 71 31.02 -14.50 -1.29
N LEU A 72 29.84 -14.09 -0.81
CA LEU A 72 29.43 -12.69 -0.83
C LEU A 72 30.37 -11.78 -0.02
N ASN A 73 31.00 -12.30 1.04
CA ASN A 73 31.97 -11.55 1.84
C ASN A 73 33.35 -11.50 1.18
N ALA A 74 33.78 -12.56 0.49
CA ALA A 74 35.00 -12.54 -0.34
C ALA A 74 34.86 -11.56 -1.51
N ASP A 75 33.70 -11.57 -2.19
CA ASP A 75 33.37 -10.57 -3.23
C ASP A 75 33.36 -9.14 -2.66
N LYS A 76 32.94 -8.96 -1.39
CA LYS A 76 33.02 -7.65 -0.71
C LYS A 76 34.44 -7.23 -0.37
N THR A 77 35.37 -8.14 -0.09
CA THR A 77 36.77 -7.79 0.18
C THR A 77 37.50 -7.34 -1.08
N ASP A 78 37.18 -7.95 -2.23
CA ASP A 78 37.69 -7.50 -3.54
C ASP A 78 37.02 -6.18 -3.98
N ALA A 79 35.73 -6.00 -3.64
CA ALA A 79 35.03 -4.74 -3.82
C ALA A 79 35.36 -3.68 -2.74
N ALA A 80 36.07 -3.99 -1.65
CA ALA A 80 36.40 -3.03 -0.60
C ALA A 80 37.39 -1.95 -1.06
N THR A 81 38.10 -2.19 -2.17
CA THR A 81 38.88 -1.17 -2.89
C THR A 81 38.00 -0.14 -3.60
N GLU A 82 36.72 -0.44 -3.84
CA GLU A 82 35.75 0.45 -4.46
C GLU A 82 34.54 0.58 -3.52
N LYS A 83 34.62 1.52 -2.58
CA LYS A 83 33.53 1.88 -1.65
C LYS A 83 32.18 1.99 -2.39
N ALA A 84 31.38 0.94 -2.34
CA ALA A 84 30.02 0.94 -2.86
C ALA A 84 29.20 1.90 -2.00
N THR A 85 28.90 3.07 -2.55
CA THR A 85 27.93 4.00 -1.97
C THR A 85 26.61 3.28 -1.80
N VAL A 86 26.13 3.20 -0.56
CA VAL A 86 24.80 2.66 -0.23
C VAL A 86 23.77 3.23 -1.21
N ASN A 87 23.25 2.36 -2.09
CA ASN A 87 22.34 2.72 -3.17
C ASN A 87 20.97 3.05 -2.58
N LYS A 88 20.81 4.26 -2.03
CA LYS A 88 19.52 4.75 -1.55
C LYS A 88 18.56 4.82 -2.75
N PRO A 89 17.38 4.17 -2.73
CA PRO A 89 16.44 4.23 -3.84
C PRO A 89 16.03 5.69 -4.07
N LYS A 90 16.46 6.27 -5.19
CA LYS A 90 16.07 7.60 -5.62
C LYS A 90 14.72 7.51 -6.31
N ARG A 91 13.81 8.44 -5.97
CA ARG A 91 12.54 8.58 -6.69
C ARG A 91 12.85 8.91 -8.15
N ARG A 92 12.36 8.08 -9.07
CA ARG A 92 12.47 8.36 -10.51
C ARG A 92 11.46 9.45 -10.86
N LEU A 93 11.88 10.36 -11.74
CA LEU A 93 10.99 11.38 -12.32
C LEU A 93 9.93 10.70 -13.19
N LEU A 94 8.80 11.38 -13.38
CA LEU A 94 7.79 10.92 -14.32
C LEU A 94 8.34 11.02 -15.76
N PRO A 95 7.98 10.10 -16.66
CA PRO A 95 8.46 10.13 -18.03
C PRO A 95 8.11 11.43 -18.78
N ASP A 96 9.04 11.92 -19.60
CA ASP A 96 8.89 13.19 -20.33
C ASP A 96 7.88 13.14 -21.49
N HIS A 97 7.56 11.94 -21.98
CA HIS A 97 6.60 11.76 -23.08
C HIS A 97 5.13 11.89 -22.64
N LEU A 98 4.86 11.97 -21.33
CA LEU A 98 3.51 12.16 -20.83
C LEU A 98 3.01 13.58 -21.14
N HIS A 99 1.76 13.69 -21.57
CA HIS A 99 1.09 14.99 -21.71
C HIS A 99 1.19 15.75 -20.39
N THR A 100 1.63 17.00 -20.42
CA THR A 100 1.93 17.79 -19.22
C THR A 100 1.05 19.03 -19.15
N ILE A 101 0.37 19.21 -18.02
CA ILE A 101 -0.46 20.36 -17.68
C ILE A 101 0.25 21.13 -16.56
N ARG A 102 0.49 22.44 -16.76
CA ARG A 102 1.16 23.30 -15.76
C ARG A 102 0.12 24.10 -14.99
N ILE A 103 0.12 23.98 -13.66
CA ILE A 103 -0.79 24.67 -12.75
C ILE A 103 0.03 25.59 -11.86
N GLU A 104 -0.21 26.90 -11.99
CA GLU A 104 0.50 27.92 -11.22
C GLU A 104 -0.23 28.25 -9.91
N HIS A 105 0.49 28.20 -8.80
CA HIS A 105 0.02 28.55 -7.47
C HIS A 105 0.72 29.84 -7.02
N GLU A 106 0.12 30.97 -7.37
CA GLU A 106 0.60 32.30 -7.02
C GLU A 106 -0.21 32.89 -5.85
N PRO A 107 0.40 33.75 -5.02
CA PRO A 107 -0.32 34.45 -3.96
C PRO A 107 -1.36 35.40 -4.57
N ALA A 108 -2.51 35.55 -3.90
CA ALA A 108 -3.60 36.41 -4.37
C ALA A 108 -3.21 37.90 -4.49
N SER A 109 -2.21 38.33 -3.73
CA SER A 109 -1.60 39.65 -3.84
C SER A 109 -0.08 39.52 -3.78
N THR A 110 0.59 40.27 -4.65
CA THR A 110 2.05 40.42 -4.65
C THR A 110 2.50 41.60 -3.80
N GLN A 111 1.63 42.18 -2.98
CA GLN A 111 1.98 43.27 -2.08
C GLN A 111 2.28 42.74 -0.68
N CYS A 112 3.43 43.14 -0.13
CA CYS A 112 3.81 42.80 1.22
C CYS A 112 3.02 43.61 2.26
N SER A 113 2.90 43.11 3.50
CA SER A 113 2.31 43.84 4.61
C SER A 113 3.01 45.17 4.92
N CYS A 114 4.30 45.28 4.59
CA CYS A 114 5.05 46.53 4.69
C CYS A 114 4.88 47.49 3.49
N GLY A 115 4.00 47.16 2.54
CA GLY A 115 3.62 48.04 1.41
C GLY A 115 4.48 47.89 0.15
N CYS A 116 5.61 47.17 0.22
CA CYS A 116 6.48 46.92 -0.92
C CYS A 116 5.92 45.86 -1.88
N GLN A 117 6.34 45.92 -3.14
CA GLN A 117 6.10 44.88 -4.14
C GLN A 117 7.01 43.67 -3.88
N LEU A 118 6.42 42.47 -3.81
CA LEU A 118 7.16 41.22 -3.67
C LEU A 118 7.93 40.89 -4.96
N ARG A 119 9.14 40.35 -4.81
CA ARG A 119 9.99 39.87 -5.90
C ARG A 119 9.96 38.35 -5.97
N ARG A 120 9.76 37.79 -7.16
CA ARG A 120 9.85 36.34 -7.39
C ARG A 120 11.33 35.93 -7.43
N ILE A 121 11.75 35.05 -6.53
CA ILE A 121 13.15 34.57 -6.45
C ILE A 121 13.34 33.18 -7.05
N GLY A 122 12.26 32.41 -7.16
CA GLY A 122 12.30 31.07 -7.74
C GLY A 122 10.94 30.40 -7.71
N GLU A 123 10.93 29.12 -8.04
CA GLU A 123 9.74 28.28 -8.00
C GLU A 123 10.06 26.90 -7.46
N ASP A 124 9.04 26.26 -6.91
CA ASP A 124 9.06 24.88 -6.48
C ASP A 124 8.06 24.09 -7.33
N ILE A 125 8.52 22.98 -7.94
CA ILE A 125 7.75 22.21 -8.91
C ILE A 125 7.46 20.82 -8.33
N SER A 126 6.19 20.51 -8.15
CA SER A 126 5.73 19.18 -7.75
C SER A 126 4.98 18.52 -8.90
N GLU A 127 5.37 17.30 -9.26
CA GLU A 127 4.72 16.53 -10.32
C GLU A 127 3.73 15.51 -9.75
N LYS A 128 2.54 15.45 -10.35
CA LYS A 128 1.48 14.49 -10.03
C LYS A 128 1.07 13.73 -11.29
N LEU A 129 0.87 12.43 -11.17
CA LEU A 129 0.40 11.55 -12.23
C LEU A 129 -1.11 11.39 -12.10
N HIS A 130 -1.82 11.82 -13.14
CA HIS A 130 -3.27 11.75 -13.25
C HIS A 130 -3.70 10.70 -14.27
N PHE A 131 -4.92 10.23 -14.09
CA PHE A 131 -5.56 9.28 -14.98
C PHE A 131 -6.87 9.84 -15.52
N ARG A 132 -6.98 9.84 -16.84
CA ARG A 132 -8.23 9.97 -17.58
C ARG A 132 -8.45 8.64 -18.32
N PRO A 133 -9.68 8.14 -18.52
CA PRO A 133 -9.89 6.89 -19.24
C PRO A 133 -9.09 6.85 -20.55
N ALA A 134 -8.26 5.80 -20.69
CA ALA A 134 -7.31 5.56 -21.80
C ALA A 134 -6.07 6.48 -21.89
N GLN A 135 -5.82 7.39 -20.94
CA GLN A 135 -4.66 8.28 -20.99
C GLN A 135 -4.11 8.66 -19.60
N PHE A 136 -2.80 8.51 -19.44
CA PHE A 136 -2.06 9.10 -18.32
C PHE A 136 -1.50 10.46 -18.72
N TYR A 137 -1.54 11.41 -17.79
CA TYR A 137 -0.95 12.72 -17.97
C TYR A 137 -0.37 13.23 -16.66
N LYS A 138 0.52 14.22 -16.76
CA LYS A 138 1.27 14.79 -15.66
C LYS A 138 0.75 16.20 -15.35
N GLU A 139 0.41 16.48 -14.11
CA GLU A 139 0.16 17.84 -13.62
C GLU A 139 1.42 18.35 -12.89
N GLN A 140 1.96 19.46 -13.37
CA GLN A 140 3.09 20.16 -12.76
C GLN A 140 2.56 21.34 -11.94
N HIS A 141 2.60 21.21 -10.62
CA HIS A 141 2.22 22.26 -9.68
C HIS A 141 3.42 23.16 -9.44
N VAL A 142 3.38 24.37 -9.98
CA VAL A 142 4.44 25.37 -9.87
C VAL A 142 4.07 26.39 -8.81
N ARG A 143 4.86 26.44 -7.73
CA ARG A 143 4.62 27.34 -6.60
C ARG A 143 5.71 28.40 -6.56
N GLY A 144 5.34 29.65 -6.83
CA GLY A 144 6.28 30.77 -6.82
C GLY A 144 6.77 31.09 -5.41
N LYS A 145 8.09 31.27 -5.26
CA LYS A 145 8.72 31.80 -4.04
C LYS A 145 8.85 33.31 -4.18
N TRP A 146 8.17 34.04 -3.32
CA TRP A 146 8.14 35.50 -3.33
C TRP A 146 8.81 36.04 -2.07
N VAL A 147 9.65 37.04 -2.21
CA VAL A 147 10.38 37.66 -1.10
C VAL A 147 10.15 39.17 -1.07
N CYS A 148 10.12 39.72 0.14
CA CYS A 148 10.24 41.15 0.37
C CYS A 148 11.66 41.48 0.79
N ASP A 149 12.39 42.26 0.00
CA ASP A 149 13.79 42.60 0.30
C ASP A 149 13.94 43.62 1.47
N GLN A 150 12.83 44.23 1.94
CA GLN A 150 12.86 45.17 3.08
C GLN A 150 12.54 44.53 4.43
N CYS A 151 11.73 43.47 4.41
CA CYS A 151 11.09 42.89 5.59
C CYS A 151 11.55 41.43 5.80
N ASP A 152 12.41 40.93 4.91
CA ASP A 152 12.92 39.55 4.83
C ASP A 152 11.84 38.46 4.88
N THR A 153 10.62 38.81 4.46
CA THR A 153 9.47 37.91 4.46
C THR A 153 9.44 37.06 3.20
N LEU A 154 9.38 35.73 3.35
CA LEU A 154 9.15 34.77 2.28
C LEU A 154 7.66 34.36 2.25
N THR A 155 7.01 34.58 1.11
CA THR A 155 5.63 34.18 0.83
C THR A 155 5.63 33.11 -0.26
N GLN A 156 4.99 31.97 -0.01
CA GLN A 156 4.81 30.91 -0.99
C GLN A 156 3.44 30.27 -0.78
N GLN A 157 2.71 30.02 -1.86
CA GLN A 157 1.44 29.33 -1.77
C GLN A 157 1.66 27.87 -1.34
N ALA A 158 0.86 27.41 -0.37
CA ALA A 158 0.90 26.03 0.07
C ALA A 158 0.48 25.08 -1.06
N MET A 159 1.08 23.89 -1.12
CA MET A 159 0.61 22.86 -2.03
C MET A 159 -0.78 22.41 -1.56
N PRO A 160 -1.76 22.21 -2.46
CA PRO A 160 -3.03 21.59 -2.11
C PRO A 160 -2.80 20.25 -1.40
N ALA A 161 -3.68 19.91 -0.46
CA ALA A 161 -3.60 18.63 0.24
C ALA A 161 -3.88 17.47 -0.73
N TYR A 162 -3.08 16.41 -0.63
CA TYR A 162 -3.27 15.15 -1.35
C TYR A 162 -3.46 14.00 -0.38
N VAL A 163 -4.10 12.93 -0.85
CA VAL A 163 -4.37 11.72 -0.06
C VAL A 163 -3.09 11.11 0.53
N ILE A 164 -2.00 11.08 -0.25
CA ILE A 164 -0.70 10.58 0.17
C ILE A 164 0.30 11.75 0.15
N ASP A 165 0.87 12.08 1.31
CA ASP A 165 1.88 13.13 1.40
C ASP A 165 3.12 12.77 0.59
N LYS A 166 3.63 13.74 -0.19
CA LYS A 166 4.76 13.59 -1.12
C LYS A 166 4.61 12.44 -2.14
N GLY A 167 3.41 11.86 -2.30
CA GLY A 167 3.13 10.83 -3.29
C GLY A 167 2.96 11.40 -4.69
N ILE A 168 3.26 10.61 -5.73
CA ILE A 168 3.10 11.03 -7.13
C ILE A 168 1.70 10.77 -7.68
N ALA A 169 0.93 9.86 -7.09
CA ALA A 169 -0.39 9.48 -7.62
C ALA A 169 -1.46 10.51 -7.23
N SER A 170 -2.30 10.89 -8.21
CA SER A 170 -3.48 11.70 -7.96
C SER A 170 -4.61 10.89 -7.30
N PRO A 171 -5.59 11.54 -6.66
CA PRO A 171 -6.75 10.85 -6.08
C PRO A 171 -7.56 10.05 -7.13
N GLU A 172 -7.66 10.56 -8.36
CA GLU A 172 -8.34 9.87 -9.46
C GLU A 172 -7.61 8.58 -9.84
N LEU A 173 -6.29 8.62 -9.93
CA LEU A 173 -5.47 7.45 -10.21
C LEU A 173 -5.61 6.40 -9.10
N LEU A 174 -5.52 6.81 -7.84
CA LEU A 174 -5.69 5.91 -6.70
C LEU A 174 -7.07 5.24 -6.73
N SER A 175 -8.12 6.01 -7.03
CA SER A 175 -9.50 5.51 -7.12
C SER A 175 -9.65 4.49 -8.26
N HIS A 176 -9.04 4.76 -9.43
CA HIS A 176 -9.07 3.83 -10.55
C HIS A 176 -8.38 2.50 -10.21
N VAL A 177 -7.19 2.54 -9.61
CA VAL A 177 -6.45 1.33 -9.20
C VAL A 177 -7.23 0.50 -8.18
N LEU A 178 -7.97 1.14 -7.28
CA LEU A 178 -8.78 0.44 -6.26
C LEU A 178 -10.01 -0.25 -6.84
N VAL A 179 -10.68 0.36 -7.82
CA VAL A 179 -11.95 -0.13 -8.38
C VAL A 179 -11.74 -1.10 -9.54
N SER A 180 -10.72 -0.90 -10.37
CA SER A 180 -10.49 -1.66 -11.60
C SER A 180 -9.77 -3.00 -11.37
N LYS A 181 -10.11 -3.69 -10.29
CA LYS A 181 -9.53 -4.98 -9.89
C LYS A 181 -10.16 -6.16 -10.61
#